data_AF-A0A0F2RF06-F1
#
_entry.id   AF-A0A0F2RF06-F1
#
_cell.length_a   1.000
_cell.length_b   1.000
_cell.length_c   1.000
_cell.angle_alpha   90.00
_cell.angle_beta   90.00
_cell.angle_gamma   90.00
#
_symmetry.space_group_name_H-M   'P 1'
#
loop_
_entity.id
_entity.type
_entity.pdbx_description
1 polymer ?
#
loop_
_entity_poly.entity_id
_entity_poly.type
_entity_poly.pdbx_seq_one_letter_code
_entity_poly.pdbx_strand_id
1 'polypeptide(L)'
;MTVAFQSGESFTFPAEYLRVMSPSAEVQGHSPLDRKTVGGKRSVGIVDLEQVGNYALKIIFDDQHDTGMYTWDLLYQLGRDHDALWAEYLGELEAKGLSRDVPGQA
;
A
#
# COMPACT_ATOMS: atom_id res chain seq x y z
N MET A 1 6.69 7.45 5.17
CA MET A 1 7.00 8.32 4.02
C MET A 1 6.08 9.52 4.05
N THR A 2 6.55 10.72 3.73
CA THR A 2 5.70 11.92 3.62
C THR A 2 5.76 12.43 2.18
N VAL A 3 4.61 12.74 1.60
CA VAL A 3 4.47 13.27 0.24
C VAL A 3 3.76 14.62 0.32
N ALA A 4 4.38 15.65 -0.25
CA ALA A 4 3.82 16.99 -0.34
C ALA A 4 3.44 17.31 -1.78
N PHE A 5 2.24 17.83 -1.98
CA PHE A 5 1.68 18.16 -3.28
C PHE A 5 1.72 19.67 -3.52
N GLN A 6 1.74 20.06 -4.80
CA GLN A 6 1.72 21.48 -5.19
C GLN A 6 0.44 22.20 -4.76
N SER A 7 -0.64 21.47 -4.46
CA SER A 7 -1.88 22.03 -3.87
C SER A 7 -1.68 22.55 -2.43
N GLY A 8 -0.55 22.25 -1.80
CA GLY A 8 -0.27 22.56 -0.39
C GLY A 8 -0.68 21.44 0.57
N GLU A 9 -1.30 20.37 0.07
CA GLU A 9 -1.63 19.19 0.85
C GLU A 9 -0.40 18.32 1.06
N SER A 10 -0.30 17.71 2.24
CA SER A 10 0.76 16.77 2.56
C SER A 10 0.19 15.56 3.29
N PHE A 11 0.58 14.37 2.86
CA PHE A 11 0.13 13.12 3.47
C PHE A 11 1.33 12.34 4.01
N THR A 12 1.15 11.73 5.18
CA THR A 12 2.14 10.84 5.78
C THR A 12 1.63 9.41 5.75
N PHE A 13 2.39 8.54 5.11
CA PHE A 13 2.05 7.15 4.88
C PHE A 13 2.95 6.23 5.71
N PRO A 14 2.37 5.35 6.55
CA PRO A 14 3.07 4.20 7.07
C PRO A 14 3.52 3.26 5.95
N ALA A 15 4.66 2.60 6.11
CA ALA A 15 5.16 1.62 5.14
C ALA A 15 4.17 0.45 4.97
N GLU A 16 3.59 -0.04 6.07
CA GLU A 16 2.52 -1.05 6.06
C GLU A 16 1.38 -0.66 5.12
N TYR A 17 0.85 0.56 5.27
CA TYR A 17 -0.30 1.01 4.51
C TYR A 17 -0.01 1.01 3.00
N LEU A 18 1.15 1.55 2.60
CA LEU A 18 1.56 1.51 1.19
C LEU A 18 1.68 0.05 0.71
N ARG A 19 2.36 -0.82 1.48
CA ARG A 19 2.59 -2.20 1.08
C ARG A 19 1.30 -2.99 0.84
N VAL A 20 0.30 -2.83 1.72
CA VAL A 20 -0.97 -3.56 1.63
C VAL A 20 -1.93 -2.94 0.62
N MET A 21 -1.76 -1.67 0.30
CA MET A 21 -2.50 -0.94 -0.74
C MET A 21 -1.75 -0.89 -2.08
N SER A 22 -0.68 -1.68 -2.25
CA SER A 22 0.16 -1.64 -3.45
C SER A 22 -0.68 -1.93 -4.71
N PRO A 23 -0.46 -1.19 -5.81
CA PRO A 23 -1.16 -1.42 -7.09
C PRO A 23 -0.59 -2.59 -7.90
N SER A 24 0.40 -3.33 -7.37
CA SER A 24 0.98 -4.49 -8.04
C SER A 24 -0.06 -5.58 -8.34
N ALA A 25 0.13 -6.32 -9.43
CA ALA A 25 -0.73 -7.44 -9.82
C ALA A 25 -0.87 -8.52 -8.73
N GLU A 26 0.14 -8.69 -7.87
CA GLU A 26 0.08 -9.58 -6.70
C GLU A 26 -1.03 -9.20 -5.71
N VAL A 27 -1.31 -7.90 -5.57
CA VAL A 27 -2.27 -7.36 -4.60
C VAL A 27 -3.61 -7.09 -5.26
N GLN A 28 -3.62 -6.57 -6.48
CA GLN A 28 -4.85 -6.25 -7.22
C GLN A 28 -5.53 -7.48 -7.83
N GLY A 29 -4.78 -8.54 -8.17
CA GLY A 29 -5.29 -9.65 -8.95
C GLY A 29 -5.67 -9.24 -10.38
N HIS A 30 -6.36 -10.12 -11.12
CA HIS A 30 -6.77 -9.84 -12.52
C HIS A 30 -8.19 -9.23 -12.61
N SER A 31 -8.92 -9.17 -11.51
CA SER A 31 -10.24 -8.56 -11.37
C SER A 31 -10.43 -8.02 -9.95
N PRO A 32 -11.36 -7.10 -9.70
CA PRO A 32 -11.61 -6.55 -8.34
C PRO A 32 -11.92 -7.63 -7.30
N LEU A 33 -12.46 -8.77 -7.73
CA LEU A 33 -12.74 -9.95 -6.91
C LEU A 33 -11.49 -10.76 -6.56
N ASP A 34 -10.40 -10.59 -7.32
CA ASP A 34 -9.11 -11.26 -7.11
C ASP A 34 -8.17 -10.45 -6.20
N ARG A 35 -8.64 -9.31 -5.67
CA ARG A 35 -7.84 -8.50 -4.73
C ARG A 35 -7.46 -9.36 -3.54
N LYS A 36 -6.15 -9.52 -3.33
CA LYS A 36 -5.61 -10.33 -2.27
C LYS A 36 -5.34 -9.45 -1.04
N THR A 37 -6.04 -9.74 0.04
CA THR A 37 -5.75 -9.11 1.34
C THR A 37 -4.43 -9.67 1.87
N VAL A 38 -3.47 -8.80 2.12
CA VAL A 38 -2.14 -9.17 2.59
C VAL A 38 -2.03 -8.92 4.10
N GLY A 39 -1.85 -9.99 4.88
CA GLY A 39 -1.56 -9.93 6.31
C GLY A 39 -0.05 -9.96 6.62
N GLY A 40 0.32 -9.74 7.88
CA GLY A 40 1.69 -9.88 8.39
C GLY A 40 2.65 -8.78 7.97
N LYS A 41 2.16 -7.59 7.61
CA LYS A 41 2.96 -6.47 7.09
C LYS A 41 3.12 -5.31 8.06
N ARG A 42 2.71 -5.45 9.33
CA ARG A 42 2.85 -4.38 10.33
C ARG A 42 4.26 -3.84 10.48
N SER A 43 5.25 -4.72 10.39
CA SER A 43 6.66 -4.37 10.58
C SER A 43 7.41 -4.10 9.28
N VAL A 44 6.71 -4.08 8.13
CA VAL A 44 7.36 -3.77 6.85
C VAL A 44 7.86 -2.33 6.85
N GLY A 45 9.05 -2.14 6.30
CA GLY A 45 9.73 -0.88 6.06
C GLY A 45 9.92 -0.62 4.57
N ILE A 46 10.22 0.64 4.27
CA ILE A 46 10.65 1.07 2.93
C ILE A 46 12.18 1.05 2.91
N VAL A 47 12.74 0.33 1.95
CA VAL A 47 14.18 0.24 1.74
C VAL A 47 14.65 1.32 0.77
N ASP A 48 13.89 1.56 -0.29
CA ASP A 48 14.27 2.52 -1.32
C ASP A 48 13.05 3.11 -2.05
N LEU A 49 13.29 4.25 -2.72
CA LEU A 49 12.32 4.99 -3.50
C LEU A 49 12.94 5.38 -4.85
N GLU A 50 12.48 4.77 -5.94
CA GLU A 50 12.96 5.08 -7.27
C GLU A 50 11.93 5.92 -8.04
N GLN A 51 12.37 7.04 -8.61
CA GLN A 51 11.50 7.84 -9.45
C GLN A 51 11.33 7.18 -10.83
N VAL A 52 10.08 7.05 -11.29
CA VAL A 52 9.75 6.49 -12.59
C VAL A 52 9.20 7.58 -13.49
N GLY A 53 10.10 8.17 -14.29
CA GLY A 53 9.78 9.34 -15.10
C GLY A 53 9.27 10.50 -14.24
N ASN A 54 8.19 11.16 -14.67
CA ASN A 54 7.61 12.29 -13.94
C ASN A 54 6.25 11.97 -13.29
N TYR A 55 5.79 10.71 -13.34
CA TYR A 55 4.39 10.37 -13.03
C TYR A 55 4.20 9.39 -11.88
N ALA A 56 5.26 8.68 -11.45
CA ALA A 56 5.17 7.68 -10.40
C ALA A 56 6.46 7.52 -9.59
N LEU A 57 6.30 6.91 -8.42
CA LEU A 57 7.37 6.41 -7.56
C LEU A 57 7.26 4.89 -7.48
N LYS A 58 8.36 4.19 -7.74
CA LYS A 58 8.52 2.79 -7.39
C LYS A 58 8.99 2.72 -5.93
N ILE A 59 8.27 1.98 -5.10
CA ILE A 59 8.61 1.81 -3.69
C ILE A 59 9.13 0.39 -3.47
N ILE A 60 10.34 0.28 -2.94
CA ILE A 60 10.98 -0.98 -2.59
C ILE A 60 10.84 -1.21 -1.09
N PHE A 61 10.29 -2.36 -0.71
CA PHE A 61 10.04 -2.77 0.67
C PHE A 61 11.02 -3.87 1.10
N ASP A 62 11.26 -3.99 2.41
CA ASP A 62 12.20 -4.99 2.94
C ASP A 62 11.68 -6.42 2.88
N ASP A 63 10.37 -6.60 2.64
CA ASP A 63 9.74 -7.89 2.42
C ASP A 63 9.92 -8.43 0.99
N GLN A 64 10.91 -7.90 0.26
CA GLN A 64 11.26 -8.21 -1.14
C GLN A 64 10.20 -7.74 -2.16
N HIS A 65 9.22 -6.94 -1.73
CA HIS A 65 8.29 -6.32 -2.67
C HIS A 65 8.92 -5.09 -3.33
N ASP A 66 9.15 -5.15 -4.64
CA ASP A 66 9.77 -4.07 -5.40
C ASP A 66 8.97 -3.68 -6.66
N THR A 67 7.78 -4.25 -6.87
CA THR A 67 7.02 -4.04 -8.12
C THR A 67 5.97 -2.93 -8.04
N GLY A 68 5.78 -2.31 -6.87
CA GLY A 68 4.70 -1.33 -6.64
C GLY A 68 5.01 0.03 -7.26
N MET A 69 4.27 0.40 -8.31
CA MET A 69 4.35 1.70 -8.98
C MET A 69 3.25 2.63 -8.49
N TYR A 70 3.60 3.61 -7.66
CA TYR A 70 2.66 4.55 -7.05
C TYR A 70 2.62 5.83 -7.87
N THR A 71 1.56 6.02 -8.65
CA THR A 71 1.34 7.29 -9.35
C THR A 71 1.05 8.41 -8.35
N TRP A 72 1.29 9.66 -8.75
CA TRP A 72 0.94 10.82 -7.91
C TRP A 72 -0.54 10.86 -7.57
N ASP A 73 -1.42 10.56 -8.53
CA ASP A 73 -2.87 10.47 -8.33
C ASP A 73 -3.24 9.38 -7.32
N LEU A 74 -2.59 8.20 -7.39
CA LEU A 74 -2.81 7.13 -6.43
C LEU A 74 -2.36 7.55 -5.03
N LEU A 75 -1.19 8.15 -4.89
CA LEU A 75 -0.70 8.65 -3.59
C LEU A 75 -1.65 9.71 -3.03
N TYR A 76 -2.19 10.58 -3.88
CA TYR A 76 -3.17 11.57 -3.46
C TYR A 76 -4.47 10.92 -2.97
N GLN A 77 -5.02 9.96 -3.72
CA GLN A 77 -6.22 9.20 -3.33
C GLN A 77 -5.98 8.44 -2.02
N LEU A 78 -4.85 7.73 -1.89
CA LEU A 78 -4.48 7.00 -0.70
C LEU A 78 -4.37 7.89 0.54
N GLY A 79 -3.94 9.15 0.35
CA GLY A 79 -3.85 10.14 1.41
C GLY A 79 -5.21 10.72 1.79
N ARG A 80 -6.01 11.09 0.79
CA ARG A 80 -7.36 11.65 0.96
C ARG A 80 -8.32 10.67 1.61
N ASP A 81 -8.31 9.42 1.16
CA ASP A 81 -9.27 8.38 1.56
C ASP A 81 -8.68 7.41 2.59
N HIS A 82 -7.59 7.80 3.26
CA HIS A 82 -6.81 6.97 4.18
C HIS A 82 -7.69 6.22 5.19
N ASP A 83 -8.53 6.93 5.92
CA ASP A 83 -9.30 6.34 7.02
C ASP A 83 -10.33 5.32 6.54
N ALA A 84 -10.95 5.59 5.39
CA ALA A 84 -11.94 4.68 4.79
C ALA A 84 -11.27 3.41 4.25
N LEU A 85 -10.20 3.57 3.47
CA LEU A 85 -9.44 2.46 2.90
C LEU A 85 -8.77 1.61 3.98
N TRP A 86 -8.30 2.24 5.05
CA TRP A 86 -7.70 1.54 6.18
C TRP A 86 -8.74 0.74 6.97
N ALA A 87 -9.92 1.32 7.22
CA ALA A 87 -11.01 0.60 7.87
C ALA A 87 -11.48 -0.61 7.03
N GLU A 88 -11.56 -0.45 5.71
CA GLU A 88 -11.86 -1.57 4.79
C GLU A 88 -10.83 -2.69 4.91
N TYR A 89 -9.54 -2.37 4.82
CA TYR A 89 -8.46 -3.35 4.96
C TYR A 89 -8.51 -4.12 6.30
N LEU A 90 -8.76 -3.42 7.41
CA LEU A 90 -8.90 -4.05 8.72
C LEU A 90 -10.11 -5.00 8.78
N GLY A 91 -11.22 -4.60 8.18
CA GLY A 91 -12.41 -5.45 8.06
C GLY A 91 -12.15 -6.69 7.20
N GLU A 92 -11.41 -6.55 6.09
CA GLU A 92 -11.02 -7.69 5.26
C GLU A 92 -10.09 -8.67 5.99
N LEU A 93 -9.14 -8.16 6.81
CA LEU A 93 -8.29 -9.01 7.63
C LEU A 93 -9.13 -9.84 8.61
N GLU A 94 -10.04 -9.20 9.34
CA GLU A 94 -10.92 -9.86 10.30
C GLU A 94 -11.78 -10.92 9.62
N ALA A 95 -12.44 -10.57 8.51
CA ALA A 95 -13.30 -11.49 7.76
C ALA A 95 -12.55 -12.72 7.22
N LYS A 96 -11.26 -12.58 6.92
CA LYS A 96 -10.39 -13.65 6.42
C LYS A 96 -9.59 -14.36 7.53
N GLY A 97 -9.77 -13.97 8.80
CA GLY A 97 -9.01 -14.53 9.93
C GLY A 97 -7.50 -14.23 9.86
N LEU A 98 -7.12 -13.19 9.14
CA LEU A 98 -5.75 -12.73 8.98
C LEU A 98 -5.38 -11.73 10.08
N SER A 99 -4.09 -11.46 10.25
CA SER A 99 -3.58 -10.47 11.20
C SER A 99 -2.56 -9.57 10.52
N ARG A 100 -2.37 -8.38 11.08
CA ARG A 100 -1.33 -7.43 10.69
C ARG A 100 0.06 -7.91 11.15
N ASP A 101 0.12 -8.60 12.28
CA ASP A 101 1.36 -8.99 12.96
C ASP A 101 1.91 -10.32 12.46
N VAL A 102 1.04 -11.27 12.09
CA VAL A 102 1.47 -12.59 11.60
C VAL A 102 1.16 -12.73 10.10
N PRO A 103 2.11 -13.20 9.28
CA PRO A 103 1.81 -13.61 7.92
C PRO A 103 0.71 -14.67 7.98
N GLY A 104 -0.39 -14.47 7.26
CA GLY A 104 -1.45 -15.47 7.19
C GLY A 104 -0.88 -16.82 6.75
N GLN A 105 -1.17 -17.88 7.49
CA GLN A 105 -0.96 -19.23 6.96
C GLN A 105 -1.90 -19.39 5.76
N ALA A 106 -1.31 -19.63 4.60
CA ALA A 106 -2.02 -19.84 3.34
C ALA A 106 -2.85 -21.13 3.36
#